data_AF-A0AA94EN06-F1
#
_entry.id   AF-A0AA94EN06-F1
#
_cell.length_a   1.000
_cell.length_b   1.000
_cell.length_c   1.000
_cell.angle_alpha   90.00
_cell.angle_beta   90.00
_cell.angle_gamma   90.00
#
_symmetry.space_group_name_H-M   'P 1'
#
loop_
_entity.id
_entity.type
_entity.pdbx_description
1 polymer ?
#
loop_
_entity_poly.entity_id
_entity_poly.type
_entity_poly.pdbx_seq_one_letter_code
_entity_poly.pdbx_strand_id
1 'polypeptide(L)'
;MLFERAIKPALGWFLLLCLSGFVRGGMAAQMVLHEQVQAQKIELIELDERERRWIRDNPSVTVASVQYPLYLFQDEHGHWTGLNIDVLKRISAMTGLQFVHEESFSTDQMLERLQSGAADLSTTLAMNDQRKAFLDFSHAFGGAGWVFVGRKDEPAIQSLEQLVKRVLVLPARHALEDAVRREYPSIEVLSVKTYAEARALVESGEAYATIENEIGAQLFPSGLLKVGALVEGRWEADHLAVRKGMPELVSILNKALGAFPAAELRAIRVKWLGGVAPPAPLSLWDEIVGWGCWGMGGLGAFGLLSLVWNRRLTAVIRQRCEAEKHLGDQLAFQHALIDAMPDPVFVRDLQGRLVMCNRSYEEALSIRFEQVQGRLLFEVDALPEATARMLHDEFMVQMHTREARFSKRQLAFKSGPKAIYQWTVPFYSADGQLRGLLGGWTDISQRRTESGCQCPH
;
A
#
# COMPACT_ATOMS: atom_id res chain seq x y z
N MET A 1 7.04 22.03 -24.38
CA MET A 1 5.94 21.19 -24.93
C MET A 1 6.05 19.68 -24.62
N LEU A 2 7.07 19.20 -23.88
CA LEU A 2 7.17 17.78 -23.51
C LEU A 2 6.67 17.44 -22.09
N PHE A 3 6.33 18.46 -21.28
CA PHE A 3 5.86 18.29 -19.90
C PHE A 3 4.35 17.97 -19.80
N GLU A 4 3.56 18.27 -20.85
CA GLU A 4 2.10 18.05 -20.85
C GLU A 4 1.66 16.66 -21.35
N ARG A 5 2.54 15.88 -21.98
CA ARG A 5 2.17 14.58 -22.56
C ARG A 5 2.25 13.39 -21.59
N ALA A 6 2.91 13.55 -20.44
CA ALA A 6 3.04 12.49 -19.43
C ALA A 6 1.94 12.52 -18.34
N ILE A 7 1.20 13.62 -18.19
CA ILE A 7 0.23 13.82 -17.09
C ILE A 7 -1.15 13.22 -17.41
N LYS A 8 -1.49 13.03 -18.69
CA LYS A 8 -2.80 12.51 -19.12
C LYS A 8 -3.09 11.03 -18.78
N PRO A 9 -2.13 10.07 -18.86
CA PRO A 9 -2.43 8.68 -18.50
C PRO A 9 -2.54 8.45 -16.99
N ALA A 10 -1.84 9.22 -16.15
CA ALA A 10 -1.88 9.07 -14.70
C ALA A 10 -3.23 9.48 -14.09
N LEU A 11 -3.86 10.53 -14.64
CA LEU A 11 -5.17 11.00 -14.19
C LEU A 11 -6.30 10.01 -14.53
N GLY A 12 -6.19 9.31 -15.68
CA GLY A 12 -7.18 8.33 -16.13
C GLY A 12 -7.22 7.06 -15.28
N TRP A 13 -6.06 6.61 -14.79
CA TRP A 13 -5.98 5.45 -13.88
C TRP A 13 -6.56 5.75 -12.50
N PHE A 14 -6.38 6.99 -12.00
CA PHE A 14 -6.95 7.42 -10.72
C PHE A 14 -8.49 7.47 -10.76
N LEU A 15 -9.06 7.95 -11.88
CA LEU A 15 -10.52 8.02 -12.10
C LEU A 15 -11.17 6.63 -12.20
N LEU A 16 -10.52 5.67 -12.88
CA LEU A 16 -10.99 4.29 -13.01
C LEU A 16 -10.99 3.54 -11.66
N LEU A 17 -9.99 3.77 -10.81
CA LEU A 17 -9.94 3.20 -9.46
C LEU A 17 -11.06 3.77 -8.56
N CYS A 18 -11.30 5.07 -8.60
CA CYS A 18 -12.40 5.70 -7.86
C CYS A 18 -13.79 5.18 -8.29
N LEU A 19 -14.01 4.98 -9.59
CA LEU A 19 -15.27 4.41 -10.12
C LEU A 19 -15.49 2.96 -9.69
N SER A 20 -14.42 2.15 -9.59
CA SER A 20 -14.53 0.76 -9.10
C SER A 20 -14.89 0.66 -7.62
N GLY A 21 -14.46 1.63 -6.79
CA GLY A 21 -14.81 1.73 -5.38
C GLY A 21 -16.28 2.10 -5.14
N PHE A 22 -16.82 3.03 -5.95
CA PHE A 22 -18.22 3.46 -5.84
C PHE A 22 -19.22 2.37 -6.27
N VAL A 23 -18.90 1.58 -7.30
CA VAL A 23 -19.76 0.48 -7.76
C VAL A 23 -19.85 -0.65 -6.71
N ARG A 24 -18.77 -0.93 -5.97
CA ARG A 24 -18.79 -1.89 -4.86
C ARG A 24 -19.63 -1.42 -3.67
N GLY A 25 -19.58 -0.12 -3.35
CA GLY A 25 -20.39 0.47 -2.27
C GLY A 25 -21.90 0.44 -2.56
N GLY A 26 -22.30 0.70 -3.81
CA GLY A 26 -23.70 0.71 -4.22
C GLY A 26 -24.36 -0.69 -4.20
N MET A 27 -23.65 -1.73 -4.66
CA MET A 27 -24.17 -3.10 -4.63
C MET A 27 -24.28 -3.65 -3.20
N ALA A 28 -23.33 -3.34 -2.32
CA ALA A 28 -23.40 -3.76 -0.91
C ALA A 28 -24.59 -3.13 -0.18
N ALA A 29 -24.87 -1.84 -0.42
CA ALA A 29 -26.02 -1.15 0.18
C ALA A 29 -27.37 -1.71 -0.31
N GLN A 30 -27.49 -2.09 -1.59
CA GLN A 30 -28.71 -2.71 -2.13
C GLN A 30 -28.93 -4.14 -1.61
N MET A 31 -27.87 -4.93 -1.41
CA MET A 31 -28.00 -6.26 -0.81
C MET A 31 -28.46 -6.20 0.64
N VAL A 32 -27.89 -5.29 1.46
CA VAL A 32 -28.29 -5.09 2.86
C VAL A 32 -29.75 -4.68 2.97
N LEU A 33 -30.22 -3.79 2.09
CA LEU A 33 -31.62 -3.36 2.08
C LEU A 33 -32.58 -4.51 1.70
N HIS A 34 -32.21 -5.34 0.72
CA HIS A 34 -33.04 -6.48 0.30
C HIS A 34 -33.09 -7.59 1.38
N GLU A 35 -31.97 -7.83 2.05
CA GLU A 35 -31.86 -8.77 3.17
C GLU A 35 -32.67 -8.29 4.40
N GLN A 36 -32.68 -6.98 4.68
CA GLN A 36 -33.51 -6.39 5.75
C GLN A 36 -35.02 -6.50 5.47
N VAL A 37 -35.45 -6.35 4.22
CA VAL A 37 -36.87 -6.48 3.82
C VAL A 37 -37.35 -7.94 3.90
N GLN A 38 -36.50 -8.91 3.55
CA GLN A 38 -36.80 -10.34 3.71
C GLN A 38 -36.87 -10.75 5.19
N ALA A 39 -36.00 -10.21 6.04
CA ALA A 39 -35.98 -10.50 7.47
C ALA A 39 -37.27 -10.10 8.23
N GLN A 40 -38.07 -9.17 7.69
CA GLN A 40 -39.31 -8.71 8.33
C GLN A 40 -40.55 -9.57 8.03
N LYS A 41 -40.49 -10.50 7.07
CA LYS A 41 -41.65 -11.38 6.80
C LYS A 41 -41.69 -12.48 7.87
N ILE A 42 -42.72 -12.45 8.71
CA ILE A 42 -42.96 -13.49 9.72
C ILE A 42 -43.62 -14.68 9.02
N GLU A 43 -42.83 -15.69 8.65
CA GLU A 43 -43.37 -16.97 8.17
C GLU A 43 -43.65 -17.87 9.37
N LEU A 44 -44.92 -18.29 9.50
CA LEU A 44 -45.31 -19.30 10.48
C LEU A 44 -44.62 -20.62 10.13
N ILE A 45 -44.07 -21.30 11.13
CA ILE A 45 -43.38 -22.57 10.88
C ILE A 45 -44.37 -23.73 10.70
N GLU A 46 -43.98 -24.71 9.90
CA GLU A 46 -44.76 -25.93 9.74
C GLU A 46 -44.63 -26.83 10.98
N LEU A 47 -45.70 -26.85 11.77
CA LEU A 47 -45.84 -27.75 12.91
C LEU A 47 -46.65 -28.98 12.52
N ASP A 48 -46.29 -30.14 13.07
CA ASP A 48 -47.06 -31.37 12.91
C ASP A 48 -48.32 -31.38 13.79
N GLU A 49 -49.17 -32.39 13.62
CA GLU A 49 -50.44 -32.48 14.36
C GLU A 49 -50.25 -32.65 15.87
N ARG A 50 -49.16 -33.29 16.32
CA ARG A 50 -48.87 -33.48 17.75
C ARG A 50 -48.43 -32.17 18.38
N GLU A 51 -47.56 -31.43 17.70
CA GLU A 51 -47.07 -30.12 18.13
C GLU A 51 -48.21 -29.09 18.18
N ARG A 52 -49.07 -29.02 17.14
CA ARG A 52 -50.23 -28.10 17.15
C ARG A 52 -51.21 -28.42 18.27
N ARG A 53 -51.44 -29.71 18.52
CA ARG A 53 -52.26 -30.18 19.66
C ARG A 53 -51.61 -29.77 20.98
N TRP A 54 -50.30 -29.97 21.10
CA TRP A 54 -49.55 -29.61 22.29
C TRP A 54 -49.66 -28.11 22.60
N ILE A 55 -49.48 -27.23 21.60
CA ILE A 55 -49.64 -25.77 21.77
C ILE A 55 -51.06 -25.40 22.20
N ARG A 56 -52.08 -26.04 21.62
CA ARG A 56 -53.48 -25.78 22.01
C ARG A 56 -53.76 -26.18 23.46
N ASP A 57 -53.19 -27.32 23.88
CA ASP A 57 -53.40 -27.86 25.22
C ASP A 57 -52.47 -27.16 26.25
N ASN A 58 -51.39 -26.51 25.80
CA ASN A 58 -50.39 -25.79 26.60
C ASN A 58 -50.09 -24.40 25.97
N PRO A 59 -51.04 -23.45 26.02
CA PRO A 59 -50.90 -22.16 25.33
C PRO A 59 -49.80 -21.26 25.91
N SER A 60 -49.45 -21.48 27.19
CA SER A 60 -48.42 -20.74 27.91
C SER A 60 -47.34 -21.68 28.43
N VAL A 61 -46.07 -21.31 28.22
CA VAL A 61 -44.88 -21.98 28.75
C VAL A 61 -44.29 -21.12 29.85
N THR A 62 -44.13 -21.68 31.05
CA THR A 62 -43.56 -20.95 32.18
C THR A 62 -42.03 -20.94 32.09
N VAL A 63 -41.44 -19.74 32.09
CA VAL A 63 -39.99 -19.50 31.94
C VAL A 63 -39.38 -19.07 33.28
N ALA A 64 -38.59 -19.94 33.89
CA ALA A 64 -37.80 -19.60 35.07
C ALA A 64 -36.69 -18.60 34.69
N SER A 65 -36.75 -17.41 35.26
CA SER A 65 -35.99 -16.24 34.83
C SER A 65 -35.13 -15.71 35.97
N VAL A 66 -33.80 -15.83 35.85
CA VAL A 66 -32.84 -15.17 36.75
C VAL A 66 -32.29 -13.94 36.04
N GLN A 67 -32.14 -12.83 36.78
CA GLN A 67 -31.56 -11.61 36.22
C GLN A 67 -30.13 -11.86 35.74
N TYR A 68 -29.94 -11.68 34.44
CA TYR A 68 -28.69 -11.83 33.72
C TYR A 68 -28.58 -10.70 32.69
N PRO A 69 -27.95 -9.56 33.06
CA PRO A 69 -27.91 -8.36 32.23
C PRO A 69 -27.56 -8.61 30.75
N LEU A 70 -28.18 -7.82 29.87
CA LEU A 70 -28.21 -7.97 28.39
C LEU A 70 -28.93 -9.20 27.85
N TYR A 71 -28.84 -10.36 28.50
CA TYR A 71 -29.53 -11.57 28.06
C TYR A 71 -31.00 -11.58 28.50
N LEU A 72 -31.25 -11.31 29.78
CA LEU A 72 -32.57 -11.34 30.41
C LEU A 72 -32.53 -10.54 31.72
N PHE A 73 -33.12 -9.35 31.74
CA PHE A 73 -33.18 -8.51 32.93
C PHE A 73 -34.50 -7.71 32.95
N GLN A 74 -34.85 -7.16 34.10
CA GLN A 74 -36.00 -6.27 34.21
C GLN A 74 -35.58 -4.83 33.95
N ASP A 75 -36.36 -4.10 33.15
CA ASP A 75 -36.19 -2.66 32.96
C ASP A 75 -36.67 -1.86 34.18
N GLU A 76 -36.57 -0.53 34.13
CA GLU A 76 -37.01 0.37 35.21
C GLU A 76 -38.50 0.24 35.57
N HIS A 77 -39.30 -0.36 34.68
CA HIS A 77 -40.74 -0.58 34.86
C HIS A 77 -41.06 -2.02 35.29
N GLY A 78 -40.05 -2.87 35.51
CA GLY A 78 -40.21 -4.26 35.90
C GLY A 78 -40.52 -5.22 34.74
N HIS A 79 -40.44 -4.77 33.48
CA HIS A 79 -40.68 -5.64 32.34
C HIS A 79 -39.42 -6.41 31.97
N TRP A 80 -39.59 -7.70 31.67
CA TRP A 80 -38.49 -8.51 31.15
C TRP A 80 -38.08 -8.04 29.76
N THR A 81 -36.78 -7.75 29.64
CA THR A 81 -36.13 -7.30 28.41
C THR A 81 -34.75 -7.98 28.26
N GLY A 82 -34.19 -7.93 27.06
CA GLY A 82 -32.90 -8.54 26.75
C GLY A 82 -32.92 -9.42 25.50
N LEU A 83 -31.76 -9.95 25.16
CA LEU A 83 -31.52 -10.81 23.99
C LEU A 83 -32.49 -11.99 23.95
N ASN A 84 -32.60 -12.73 25.06
CA ASN A 84 -33.42 -13.93 25.13
C ASN A 84 -34.91 -13.61 25.06
N ILE A 85 -35.32 -12.42 25.53
CA ILE A 85 -36.70 -11.94 25.37
C ILE A 85 -37.03 -11.68 23.91
N ASP A 86 -36.14 -11.03 23.17
CA ASP A 86 -36.35 -10.78 21.74
C ASP A 86 -36.35 -12.08 20.93
N VAL A 87 -35.51 -13.05 21.30
CA VAL A 87 -35.53 -14.41 20.71
C VAL A 87 -36.86 -15.12 21.00
N LEU A 88 -37.33 -15.15 22.25
CA LEU A 88 -38.61 -15.77 22.59
C LEU A 88 -39.82 -15.05 21.97
N LYS A 89 -39.77 -13.72 21.82
CA LYS A 89 -40.80 -12.96 21.08
C LYS A 89 -40.86 -13.38 19.61
N ARG A 90 -39.71 -13.58 18.98
CA ARG A 90 -39.65 -14.06 17.59
C ARG A 90 -40.18 -15.49 17.47
N ILE A 91 -39.80 -16.38 18.38
CA ILE A 91 -40.33 -17.75 18.44
C ILE A 91 -41.85 -17.74 18.67
N SER A 92 -42.35 -16.86 19.56
CA SER A 92 -43.78 -16.67 19.80
C SER A 92 -44.51 -16.25 18.51
N ALA A 93 -43.96 -15.31 17.74
CA ALA A 93 -44.54 -14.89 16.47
C ALA A 93 -44.56 -16.00 15.40
N MET A 94 -43.60 -16.94 15.45
CA MET A 94 -43.49 -18.05 14.49
C MET A 94 -44.39 -19.25 14.86
N THR A 95 -44.71 -19.43 16.15
CA THR A 95 -45.35 -20.64 16.69
C THR A 95 -46.72 -20.41 17.32
N GLY A 96 -47.00 -19.19 17.79
CA GLY A 96 -48.16 -18.84 18.60
C GLY A 96 -48.00 -19.08 20.11
N LEU A 97 -46.91 -19.73 20.55
CA LEU A 97 -46.66 -19.99 21.98
C LEU A 97 -46.50 -18.69 22.77
N GLN A 98 -47.04 -18.66 23.98
CA GLN A 98 -46.83 -17.56 24.92
C GLN A 98 -45.81 -17.97 25.99
N PHE A 99 -44.84 -17.10 26.27
CA PHE A 99 -43.83 -17.33 27.29
C PHE A 99 -44.11 -16.45 28.50
N VAL A 100 -44.35 -17.06 29.66
CA VAL A 100 -44.67 -16.36 30.91
C VAL A 100 -43.45 -16.45 31.83
N HIS A 101 -42.84 -15.31 32.12
CA HIS A 101 -41.61 -15.25 32.90
C HIS A 101 -41.90 -15.21 34.40
N GLU A 102 -41.30 -16.15 35.14
CA GLU A 102 -41.35 -16.18 36.60
C GLU A 102 -39.95 -15.99 37.18
N GLU A 103 -39.81 -14.98 38.05
CA GLU A 103 -38.52 -14.62 38.62
C GLU A 103 -37.97 -15.71 39.55
N SER A 104 -36.67 -15.95 39.43
CA SER A 104 -35.86 -16.76 40.34
C SER A 104 -34.66 -15.94 40.78
N PHE A 105 -34.25 -16.08 42.03
CA PHE A 105 -33.21 -15.26 42.66
C PHE A 105 -31.83 -15.92 42.68
N SER A 106 -31.74 -17.19 42.27
CA SER A 106 -30.48 -17.93 42.14
C SER A 106 -30.59 -19.03 41.09
N THR A 107 -29.44 -19.49 40.59
CA THR A 107 -29.35 -20.65 39.68
C THR A 107 -29.92 -21.92 40.32
N ASP A 108 -29.67 -22.11 41.61
CA ASP A 108 -30.16 -23.26 42.36
C ASP A 108 -31.70 -23.28 42.44
N GLN A 109 -32.32 -22.16 42.82
CA GLN A 109 -33.78 -22.02 42.84
C GLN A 109 -34.38 -22.23 41.45
N MET A 110 -33.75 -21.70 40.40
CA MET A 110 -34.20 -21.88 39.03
C MET A 110 -34.22 -23.37 38.63
N LEU A 111 -33.17 -24.12 38.99
CA LEU A 111 -33.08 -25.56 38.75
C LEU A 111 -34.14 -26.34 39.54
N GLU A 112 -34.40 -25.99 40.79
CA GLU A 112 -35.46 -26.61 41.61
C GLU A 112 -36.84 -26.40 40.98
N ARG A 113 -37.14 -25.20 40.45
CA ARG A 113 -38.41 -24.92 39.75
C ARG A 113 -38.58 -25.76 38.50
N LEU A 114 -37.52 -25.96 37.73
CA LEU A 114 -37.57 -26.83 36.54
C LEU A 114 -37.73 -28.31 36.91
N GLN A 115 -37.05 -28.77 37.97
CA GLN A 115 -37.14 -30.16 38.43
C GLN A 115 -38.50 -30.50 39.06
N SER A 116 -39.08 -29.56 39.79
CA SER A 116 -40.42 -29.73 40.41
C SER A 116 -41.56 -29.56 39.39
N GLY A 117 -41.29 -29.07 38.19
CA GLY A 117 -42.31 -28.73 37.19
C GLY A 117 -43.06 -27.43 37.49
N ALA A 118 -42.57 -26.61 38.43
CA ALA A 118 -43.09 -25.26 38.66
C ALA A 118 -42.74 -24.31 37.50
N ALA A 119 -41.73 -24.64 36.70
CA ALA A 119 -41.41 -23.98 35.44
C ALA A 119 -41.08 -25.01 34.36
N ASP A 120 -41.30 -24.65 33.09
CA ASP A 120 -41.10 -25.54 31.95
C ASP A 120 -39.78 -25.26 31.21
N LEU A 121 -39.33 -24.00 31.20
CA LEU A 121 -38.23 -23.52 30.37
C LEU A 121 -37.28 -22.59 31.14
N SER A 122 -36.01 -22.58 30.76
CA SER A 122 -35.05 -21.52 31.07
C SER A 122 -34.24 -21.14 29.83
N THR A 123 -33.81 -19.88 29.75
CA THR A 123 -33.03 -19.33 28.63
C THR A 123 -31.56 -19.07 28.96
N THR A 124 -31.14 -19.23 30.22
CA THR A 124 -29.79 -18.83 30.69
C THR A 124 -29.01 -19.98 31.32
N LEU A 125 -29.52 -21.21 31.27
CA LEU A 125 -28.82 -22.38 31.80
C LEU A 125 -27.89 -23.00 30.75
N ALA A 126 -26.60 -22.91 31.00
CA ALA A 126 -25.61 -23.69 30.26
C ALA A 126 -25.87 -25.21 30.35
N MET A 127 -25.63 -25.90 29.24
CA MET A 127 -25.72 -27.36 29.18
C MET A 127 -24.51 -28.03 29.87
N ASN A 128 -24.77 -29.04 30.71
CA ASN A 128 -23.75 -29.96 31.22
C ASN A 128 -24.33 -31.37 31.44
N ASP A 129 -23.46 -32.35 31.70
CA ASP A 129 -23.87 -33.76 31.82
C ASP A 129 -24.85 -34.00 32.98
N GLN A 130 -24.69 -33.28 34.09
CA GLN A 130 -25.58 -33.38 35.24
C GLN A 130 -27.00 -32.88 34.91
N ARG A 131 -27.11 -31.73 34.22
CA ARG A 131 -28.38 -31.12 33.83
C ARG A 131 -29.10 -31.94 32.76
N LYS A 132 -28.37 -32.56 31.82
CA LYS A 132 -28.95 -33.50 30.83
C LYS A 132 -29.67 -34.70 31.45
N ALA A 133 -29.37 -35.02 32.72
CA ALA A 133 -30.09 -36.08 33.41
C ALA A 133 -31.58 -35.75 33.64
N PHE A 134 -31.92 -34.46 33.82
CA PHE A 134 -33.28 -34.01 34.15
C PHE A 134 -33.84 -32.88 33.27
N LEU A 135 -33.04 -32.29 32.39
CA LEU A 135 -33.44 -31.30 31.38
C LEU A 135 -33.11 -31.81 29.98
N ASP A 136 -33.91 -31.38 29.02
CA ASP A 136 -33.63 -31.44 27.58
C ASP A 136 -33.17 -30.04 27.11
N PHE A 137 -32.37 -29.98 26.05
CA PHE A 137 -31.83 -28.72 25.53
C PHE A 137 -32.15 -28.58 24.04
N SER A 138 -32.51 -27.36 23.63
CA SER A 138 -32.70 -27.03 22.21
C SER A 138 -31.38 -27.04 21.44
N HIS A 139 -31.44 -26.81 20.12
CA HIS A 139 -30.30 -26.38 19.34
C HIS A 139 -29.72 -25.07 19.89
N ALA A 140 -28.40 -24.92 19.76
CA ALA A 140 -27.72 -23.69 20.16
C ALA A 140 -28.09 -22.54 19.21
N PHE A 141 -28.36 -21.37 19.76
CA PHE A 141 -28.66 -20.15 18.97
C PHE A 141 -27.64 -19.02 19.22
N GLY A 142 -26.62 -19.30 20.02
CA GLY A 142 -25.64 -18.33 20.44
C GLY A 142 -24.59 -18.97 21.35
N GLY A 143 -23.92 -18.11 22.09
CA GLY A 143 -22.94 -18.51 23.08
C GLY A 143 -21.83 -17.49 23.24
N ALA A 144 -21.11 -17.65 24.33
CA ALA A 144 -19.86 -16.96 24.61
C ALA A 144 -18.86 -17.89 25.30
N GLY A 145 -17.63 -17.43 25.40
CA GLY A 145 -16.61 -18.14 26.17
C GLY A 145 -16.80 -17.94 27.68
N TRP A 146 -16.31 -18.90 28.47
CA TRP A 146 -16.06 -18.68 29.89
C TRP A 146 -14.73 -17.95 30.06
N VAL A 147 -14.67 -16.95 30.93
CA VAL A 147 -13.44 -16.20 31.23
C VAL A 147 -13.17 -16.22 32.73
N PHE A 148 -11.89 -16.16 33.08
CA PHE A 148 -11.50 -15.90 34.46
C PHE A 148 -11.72 -14.42 34.80
N VAL A 149 -12.23 -14.14 35.98
CA VAL A 149 -12.33 -12.79 36.53
C VAL A 149 -11.55 -12.76 37.83
N GLY A 150 -10.52 -11.91 37.89
CA GLY A 150 -9.61 -11.78 39.04
C GLY A 150 -9.37 -10.32 39.39
N ARG A 151 -8.58 -10.07 40.44
CA ARG A 151 -8.20 -8.70 40.81
C ARG A 151 -7.27 -8.05 39.78
N LYS A 152 -7.45 -6.75 39.57
CA LYS A 152 -6.68 -5.95 38.59
C LYS A 152 -5.16 -5.98 38.87
N ASP A 153 -4.79 -5.89 40.15
CA ASP A 153 -3.40 -5.76 40.61
C ASP A 153 -2.66 -7.11 40.74
N GLU A 154 -3.33 -8.22 40.48
CA GLU A 154 -2.71 -9.55 40.49
C GLU A 154 -2.31 -10.00 39.08
N PRO A 155 -1.52 -11.07 38.88
CA PRO A 155 -1.29 -11.64 37.55
C PRO A 155 -2.59 -12.08 36.86
N ALA A 156 -2.65 -12.00 35.53
CA ALA A 156 -3.81 -12.49 34.78
C ALA A 156 -3.84 -14.02 34.80
N ILE A 157 -4.99 -14.60 35.11
CA ILE A 157 -5.19 -16.04 35.15
C ILE A 157 -5.37 -16.55 33.73
N GLN A 158 -4.55 -17.53 33.35
CA GLN A 158 -4.57 -18.13 32.02
C GLN A 158 -5.16 -19.53 32.01
N SER A 159 -5.18 -20.23 33.15
CA SER A 159 -5.63 -21.62 33.21
C SER A 159 -6.06 -22.03 34.62
N LEU A 160 -6.79 -23.14 34.73
CA LEU A 160 -7.27 -23.68 36.00
C LEU A 160 -6.11 -24.17 36.90
N GLU A 161 -4.99 -24.60 36.31
CA GLU A 161 -3.80 -25.05 37.04
C GLU A 161 -3.20 -23.95 37.91
N GLN A 162 -3.34 -22.68 37.51
CA GLN A 162 -2.85 -21.54 38.27
C GLN A 162 -3.66 -21.28 39.55
N LEU A 163 -4.85 -21.90 39.67
CA LEU A 163 -5.74 -21.78 40.83
C LEU A 163 -5.52 -22.88 41.87
N VAL A 164 -4.53 -23.76 41.69
CA VAL A 164 -4.21 -24.82 42.66
C VAL A 164 -3.90 -24.19 44.03
N LYS A 165 -4.58 -24.66 45.08
CA LYS A 165 -4.54 -24.13 46.46
C LYS A 165 -5.02 -22.67 46.59
N ARG A 166 -5.75 -22.15 45.60
CA ARG A 166 -6.46 -20.87 45.66
C ARG A 166 -7.95 -21.11 45.82
N VAL A 167 -8.63 -20.07 46.28
CA VAL A 167 -10.10 -20.05 46.38
C VAL A 167 -10.69 -19.56 45.07
N LEU A 168 -11.44 -20.43 44.39
CA LEU A 168 -12.27 -20.10 43.23
C LEU A 168 -13.71 -19.96 43.72
N VAL A 169 -14.32 -18.80 43.56
CA VAL A 169 -15.72 -18.59 43.92
C VAL A 169 -16.62 -18.72 42.70
N LEU A 170 -17.69 -19.52 42.79
CA LEU A 170 -18.67 -19.71 41.73
C LEU A 170 -20.09 -19.63 42.31
N PRO A 171 -21.10 -19.20 41.53
CA PRO A 171 -22.49 -19.43 41.92
C PRO A 171 -22.75 -20.92 42.17
N ALA A 172 -23.58 -21.26 43.15
CA ALA A 172 -23.95 -22.63 43.44
C ALA A 172 -24.58 -23.27 42.20
N ARG A 173 -24.21 -24.53 41.93
CA ARG A 173 -24.67 -25.31 40.77
C ARG A 173 -24.20 -24.70 39.45
N HIS A 174 -23.08 -23.98 39.45
CA HIS A 174 -22.47 -23.43 38.24
C HIS A 174 -22.13 -24.55 37.24
N ALA A 175 -22.22 -24.27 35.94
CA ALA A 175 -22.05 -25.28 34.90
C ALA A 175 -20.71 -26.01 34.94
N LEU A 176 -19.66 -25.29 35.38
CA LEU A 176 -18.30 -25.80 35.52
C LEU A 176 -17.95 -26.30 36.93
N GLU A 177 -18.83 -26.13 37.94
CA GLU A 177 -18.51 -26.44 39.34
C GLU A 177 -18.10 -27.92 39.52
N ASP A 178 -18.94 -28.85 39.04
CA ASP A 178 -18.69 -30.29 39.16
C ASP A 178 -17.41 -30.71 38.41
N ALA A 179 -17.19 -30.13 37.22
CA ALA A 179 -16.00 -30.43 36.41
C ALA A 179 -14.73 -29.96 37.11
N VAL A 180 -14.72 -28.74 37.65
CA VAL A 180 -13.58 -28.19 38.39
C VAL A 180 -13.31 -28.99 39.67
N ARG A 181 -14.34 -29.32 40.45
CA ARG A 181 -14.17 -30.13 41.69
C ARG A 181 -13.61 -31.52 41.39
N ARG A 182 -13.98 -32.13 40.26
CA ARG A 182 -13.53 -33.46 39.84
C ARG A 182 -12.13 -33.46 39.25
N GLU A 183 -11.84 -32.52 38.35
CA GLU A 183 -10.59 -32.48 37.56
C GLU A 183 -9.46 -31.75 38.32
N TYR A 184 -9.80 -30.80 39.19
CA TYR A 184 -8.87 -30.00 39.98
C TYR A 184 -9.23 -29.99 41.47
N PRO A 185 -9.19 -31.14 42.17
CA PRO A 185 -9.63 -31.26 43.56
C PRO A 185 -8.80 -30.44 44.57
N SER A 186 -7.65 -29.92 44.14
CA SER A 186 -6.81 -29.03 44.95
C SER A 186 -7.21 -27.54 44.86
N ILE A 187 -8.18 -27.18 44.02
CA ILE A 187 -8.79 -25.85 44.00
C ILE A 187 -9.89 -25.84 45.07
N GLU A 188 -9.84 -24.86 45.96
CA GLU A 188 -10.92 -24.65 46.93
C GLU A 188 -12.07 -23.92 46.23
N VAL A 189 -13.16 -24.63 45.95
CA VAL A 189 -14.33 -24.02 45.29
C VAL A 189 -15.34 -23.58 46.35
N LEU A 190 -15.52 -22.27 46.46
CA LEU A 190 -16.52 -21.62 47.31
C LEU A 190 -17.80 -21.34 46.50
N SER A 191 -18.94 -21.76 47.02
CA SER A 191 -20.23 -21.61 46.33
C SER A 191 -21.05 -20.45 46.92
N VAL A 192 -21.55 -19.55 46.08
CA VAL A 192 -22.36 -18.36 46.46
C VAL A 192 -23.70 -18.33 45.72
N LYS A 193 -24.61 -17.40 46.03
CA LYS A 193 -25.92 -17.38 45.37
C LYS A 193 -25.90 -16.75 43.99
N THR A 194 -25.07 -15.73 43.79
CA THR A 194 -25.09 -14.89 42.58
C THR A 194 -23.68 -14.51 42.11
N TYR A 195 -23.55 -14.14 40.82
CA TYR A 195 -22.29 -13.58 40.30
C TYR A 195 -21.90 -12.25 40.96
N ALA A 196 -22.87 -11.47 41.45
CA ALA A 196 -22.58 -10.24 42.19
C ALA A 196 -21.85 -10.54 43.51
N GLU A 197 -22.32 -11.54 44.25
CA GLU A 197 -21.66 -12.03 45.46
C GLU A 197 -20.28 -12.63 45.15
N ALA A 198 -20.16 -13.40 44.07
CA ALA A 198 -18.88 -13.96 43.62
C ALA A 198 -17.85 -12.86 43.34
N ARG A 199 -18.24 -11.82 42.58
CA ARG A 199 -17.38 -10.69 42.27
C ARG A 199 -16.97 -9.92 43.52
N ALA A 200 -17.90 -9.68 44.45
CA ALA A 200 -17.60 -8.99 45.71
C ALA A 200 -16.51 -9.71 46.54
N LEU A 201 -16.53 -11.06 46.60
CA LEU A 201 -15.51 -11.83 47.29
C LEU A 201 -14.14 -11.83 46.59
N VAL A 202 -14.13 -11.72 45.25
CA VAL A 202 -12.87 -11.55 44.51
C VAL A 202 -12.31 -10.15 44.74
N GLU A 203 -13.16 -9.12 44.76
CA GLU A 203 -12.79 -7.74 45.07
C GLU A 203 -12.24 -7.59 46.50
N SER A 204 -12.83 -8.27 47.49
CA SER A 204 -12.44 -8.15 48.90
C SER A 204 -11.12 -8.82 49.26
N GLY A 205 -10.64 -9.77 48.45
CA GLY A 205 -9.47 -10.58 48.80
C GLY A 205 -9.79 -12.02 49.20
N GLU A 206 -11.04 -12.30 49.57
CA GLU A 206 -11.47 -13.59 50.14
C GLU A 206 -11.45 -14.73 49.12
N ALA A 207 -11.74 -14.41 47.86
CA ALA A 207 -11.55 -15.31 46.73
C ALA A 207 -10.43 -14.80 45.81
N TYR A 208 -9.75 -15.72 45.13
CA TYR A 208 -8.71 -15.37 44.16
C TYR A 208 -9.32 -15.02 42.81
N ALA A 209 -10.35 -15.76 42.39
CA ALA A 209 -11.03 -15.54 41.11
C ALA A 209 -12.45 -16.09 41.10
N THR A 210 -13.21 -15.68 40.09
CA THR A 210 -14.46 -16.33 39.66
C THR A 210 -14.38 -16.66 38.16
N ILE A 211 -15.32 -17.46 37.66
CA ILE A 211 -15.46 -17.74 36.22
C ILE A 211 -16.86 -17.30 35.81
N GLU A 212 -16.94 -16.47 34.77
CA GLU A 212 -18.19 -15.91 34.26
C GLU A 212 -18.19 -15.95 32.72
N ASN A 213 -19.38 -15.85 32.11
CA ASN A 213 -19.51 -15.63 30.67
C ASN A 213 -18.76 -14.35 30.28
N GLU A 214 -18.04 -14.38 29.16
CA GLU A 214 -17.25 -13.25 28.65
C GLU A 214 -18.06 -11.96 28.57
N ILE A 215 -19.30 -12.03 28.06
CA ILE A 215 -20.15 -10.86 27.91
C ILE A 215 -20.56 -10.29 29.27
N GLY A 216 -20.94 -11.16 30.22
CA GLY A 216 -21.28 -10.76 31.59
C GLY A 216 -20.10 -10.09 32.28
N ALA A 217 -18.91 -10.69 32.19
CA ALA A 217 -17.69 -10.20 32.81
C ALA A 217 -17.28 -8.81 32.30
N GLN A 218 -17.49 -8.51 31.01
CA GLN A 218 -17.15 -7.21 30.40
C GLN A 218 -18.15 -6.10 30.79
N LEU A 219 -19.38 -6.44 31.18
CA LEU A 219 -20.40 -5.45 31.53
C LEU A 219 -20.14 -4.71 32.83
N PHE A 220 -19.32 -5.27 33.71
CA PHE A 220 -19.05 -4.73 35.03
C PHE A 220 -17.67 -4.05 35.04
N PRO A 221 -17.61 -2.72 34.76
CA PRO A 221 -16.34 -2.03 34.59
C PRO A 221 -15.52 -2.00 35.89
N SER A 222 -14.36 -2.64 35.82
CA SER A 222 -13.02 -2.16 36.22
C SER A 222 -12.91 -1.09 37.32
N GLY A 223 -13.39 -1.38 38.54
CA GLY A 223 -12.88 -0.73 39.74
C GLY A 223 -11.65 -1.47 40.27
N LEU A 224 -11.84 -2.75 40.56
CA LEU A 224 -10.85 -3.63 41.20
C LEU A 224 -10.66 -4.97 40.48
N LEU A 225 -11.50 -5.29 39.51
CA LEU A 225 -11.46 -6.55 38.77
C LEU A 225 -10.92 -6.37 37.35
N LYS A 226 -10.43 -7.46 36.79
CA LYS A 226 -10.06 -7.60 35.39
C LYS A 226 -10.56 -8.92 34.82
N VAL A 227 -10.91 -8.89 33.54
CA VAL A 227 -11.22 -10.07 32.75
C VAL A 227 -9.91 -10.68 32.25
N GLY A 228 -9.70 -11.95 32.56
CA GLY A 228 -8.53 -12.75 32.20
C GLY A 228 -8.73 -13.53 30.90
N ALA A 229 -8.00 -14.65 30.75
CA ALA A 229 -8.11 -15.48 29.56
C ALA A 229 -9.42 -16.27 29.52
N LEU A 230 -9.75 -16.76 28.32
CA LEU A 230 -10.76 -17.78 28.12
C LEU A 230 -10.35 -19.08 28.83
N VAL A 231 -11.33 -19.75 29.45
CA VAL A 231 -11.13 -21.07 30.04
C VAL A 231 -11.03 -22.09 28.92
N GLU A 232 -9.86 -22.72 28.78
CA GLU A 232 -9.56 -23.60 27.66
C GLU A 232 -10.57 -24.76 27.52
N GLY A 233 -11.05 -24.97 26.30
CA GLY A 233 -12.00 -26.04 25.98
C GLY A 233 -13.40 -25.86 26.57
N ARG A 234 -13.71 -24.72 27.20
CA ARG A 234 -15.01 -24.45 27.81
C ARG A 234 -15.73 -23.33 27.04
N TRP A 235 -16.72 -23.71 26.23
CA TRP A 235 -17.63 -22.79 25.55
C TRP A 235 -19.03 -22.89 26.17
N GLU A 236 -19.67 -21.76 26.44
CA GLU A 236 -21.06 -21.69 26.85
C GLU A 236 -21.93 -21.48 25.62
N ALA A 237 -22.49 -22.55 25.06
CA ALA A 237 -23.49 -22.44 24.02
C ALA A 237 -24.84 -22.02 24.63
N ASP A 238 -25.50 -21.03 24.00
CA ASP A 238 -26.81 -20.58 24.43
C ASP A 238 -27.88 -21.57 23.96
N HIS A 239 -28.52 -22.24 24.91
CA HIS A 239 -29.58 -23.21 24.69
C HIS A 239 -30.86 -22.79 25.44
N LEU A 240 -32.00 -23.23 24.92
CA LEU A 240 -33.25 -23.24 25.66
C LEU A 240 -33.31 -24.55 26.44
N ALA A 241 -33.29 -24.47 27.78
CA ALA A 241 -33.30 -25.62 28.67
C ALA A 241 -34.75 -25.93 29.07
N VAL A 242 -35.27 -27.08 28.66
CA VAL A 242 -36.65 -27.52 28.86
C VAL A 242 -36.68 -28.63 29.89
N ARG A 243 -37.66 -28.64 30.79
CA ARG A 243 -37.83 -29.78 31.72
C ARG A 243 -38.12 -31.07 30.94
N LYS A 244 -37.60 -32.20 31.43
CA LYS A 244 -37.84 -33.49 30.78
C LYS A 244 -39.32 -33.85 30.70
N GLY A 245 -39.64 -34.64 29.68
CA GLY A 245 -41.01 -35.12 29.43
C GLY A 245 -41.85 -34.18 28.56
N MET A 246 -41.23 -33.20 27.91
CA MET A 246 -41.88 -32.27 26.98
C MET A 246 -41.24 -32.32 25.57
N PRO A 247 -41.18 -33.50 24.91
CA PRO A 247 -40.51 -33.64 23.62
C PRO A 247 -41.15 -32.79 22.52
N GLU A 248 -42.45 -32.54 22.57
CA GLU A 248 -43.14 -31.64 21.64
C GLU A 248 -42.65 -30.21 21.78
N LEU A 249 -42.48 -29.68 23.00
CA LEU A 249 -41.95 -28.34 23.23
C LEU A 249 -40.52 -28.22 22.68
N VAL A 250 -39.65 -29.20 22.96
CA VAL A 250 -38.29 -29.23 22.42
C VAL A 250 -38.30 -29.24 20.89
N SER A 251 -39.16 -30.04 20.27
CA SER A 251 -39.32 -30.10 18.80
C SER A 251 -39.78 -28.77 18.22
N ILE A 252 -40.79 -28.13 18.82
CA ILE A 252 -41.30 -26.81 18.40
C ILE A 252 -40.19 -25.76 18.49
N LEU A 253 -39.46 -25.70 19.62
CA LEU A 253 -38.35 -24.76 19.80
C LEU A 253 -37.24 -25.00 18.77
N ASN A 254 -36.88 -26.25 18.49
CA ASN A 254 -35.87 -26.58 17.49
C ASN A 254 -36.29 -26.22 16.07
N LYS A 255 -37.57 -26.44 15.70
CA LYS A 255 -38.12 -26.00 14.41
C LYS A 255 -38.13 -24.48 14.31
N ALA A 256 -38.51 -23.77 15.37
CA ALA A 256 -38.49 -22.32 15.40
C ALA A 256 -37.07 -21.75 15.26
N LEU A 257 -36.10 -22.30 16.01
CA LEU A 257 -34.68 -21.92 15.91
C LEU A 257 -34.09 -22.27 14.53
N GLY A 258 -34.48 -23.40 13.95
CA GLY A 258 -34.03 -23.81 12.60
C GLY A 258 -34.59 -22.94 11.47
N ALA A 259 -35.80 -22.39 11.64
CA ALA A 259 -36.41 -21.44 10.72
C ALA A 259 -36.05 -19.97 11.02
N PHE A 260 -35.30 -19.70 12.09
CA PHE A 260 -34.93 -18.35 12.49
C PHE A 260 -33.91 -17.77 11.49
N PRO A 261 -34.21 -16.66 10.79
CA PRO A 261 -33.26 -16.07 9.85
C PRO A 261 -31.96 -15.65 10.54
N ALA A 262 -30.82 -16.14 10.04
CA ALA A 262 -29.51 -15.88 10.62
C ALA A 262 -29.19 -14.36 10.71
N ALA A 263 -29.62 -13.58 9.71
CA ALA A 263 -29.47 -12.13 9.69
C ALA A 263 -30.26 -11.44 10.83
N GLU A 264 -31.46 -11.91 11.13
CA GLU A 264 -32.31 -11.37 12.21
C GLU A 264 -31.74 -11.75 13.58
N LEU A 265 -31.33 -13.01 13.77
CA LEU A 265 -30.68 -13.45 15.01
C LEU A 265 -29.39 -12.66 15.27
N ARG A 266 -28.59 -12.41 14.21
CA ARG A 266 -27.41 -11.54 14.29
C ARG A 266 -27.79 -10.11 14.65
N ALA A 267 -28.86 -9.55 14.09
CA ALA A 267 -29.31 -8.20 14.41
C ALA A 267 -29.73 -8.08 15.88
N ILE A 268 -30.43 -9.08 16.43
CA ILE A 268 -30.77 -9.15 17.86
C ILE A 268 -29.49 -9.21 18.70
N ARG A 269 -28.51 -10.06 18.35
CA ARG A 269 -27.24 -10.13 19.07
C ARG A 269 -26.48 -8.81 19.03
N VAL A 270 -26.40 -8.15 17.88
CA VAL A 270 -25.70 -6.85 17.75
C VAL A 270 -26.41 -5.76 18.56
N LYS A 271 -27.75 -5.73 18.57
CA LYS A 271 -28.55 -4.80 19.38
C LYS A 271 -28.18 -4.85 20.87
N TRP A 272 -27.98 -6.06 21.41
CA TRP A 272 -27.74 -6.25 22.85
C TRP A 272 -26.26 -6.35 23.22
N LEU A 273 -25.43 -6.98 22.39
CA LEU A 273 -24.04 -7.34 22.71
C LEU A 273 -22.99 -6.51 21.97
N GLY A 274 -23.38 -5.73 20.95
CA GLY A 274 -22.46 -5.07 20.02
C GLY A 274 -21.50 -4.04 20.65
N GLY A 275 -21.79 -3.54 21.85
CA GLY A 275 -20.97 -2.56 22.56
C GLY A 275 -20.13 -3.12 23.72
N VAL A 276 -20.19 -4.43 23.97
CA VAL A 276 -19.68 -5.04 25.22
C VAL A 276 -18.33 -5.71 25.02
N ALA A 277 -18.07 -6.27 23.84
CA ALA A 277 -16.74 -6.75 23.51
C ALA A 277 -15.84 -5.52 23.29
N PRO A 278 -14.66 -5.42 23.95
CA PRO A 278 -13.66 -4.46 23.50
C PRO A 278 -13.43 -4.70 22.01
N PRO A 279 -13.38 -3.65 21.17
CA PRO A 279 -13.04 -3.85 19.78
C PRO A 279 -11.78 -4.70 19.75
N ALA A 280 -11.86 -5.87 19.11
CA ALA A 280 -10.66 -6.65 18.83
C ALA A 280 -9.63 -5.64 18.35
N PRO A 281 -8.44 -5.55 18.99
CA PRO A 281 -7.50 -4.49 18.67
C PRO A 281 -7.37 -4.55 17.16
N LEU A 282 -7.81 -3.47 16.50
CA LEU A 282 -7.69 -3.35 15.05
C LEU A 282 -6.29 -3.86 14.76
N SER A 283 -6.19 -4.89 13.92
CA SER A 283 -4.91 -5.45 13.50
C SER A 283 -4.22 -4.36 12.70
N LEU A 284 -3.67 -3.38 13.41
CA LEU A 284 -2.82 -2.33 12.89
C LEU A 284 -1.68 -3.02 12.13
N TRP A 285 -1.31 -4.24 12.53
CA TRP A 285 -0.38 -5.09 11.80
C TRP A 285 -0.86 -5.48 10.40
N ASP A 286 -2.13 -5.83 10.17
CA ASP A 286 -2.60 -6.16 8.81
C ASP A 286 -2.64 -4.94 7.89
N GLU A 287 -3.02 -3.78 8.42
CA GLU A 287 -2.94 -2.51 7.66
C GLU A 287 -1.48 -2.08 7.44
N ILE A 288 -0.61 -2.16 8.45
CA ILE A 288 0.82 -1.81 8.34
C ILE A 288 1.55 -2.77 7.39
N VAL A 289 1.24 -4.07 7.39
CA VAL A 289 1.81 -5.05 6.44
C VAL A 289 1.36 -4.74 5.02
N GLY A 290 0.08 -4.41 4.82
CA GLY A 290 -0.43 -3.97 3.53
C GLY A 290 0.31 -2.74 3.02
N TRP A 291 0.41 -1.69 3.84
CA TRP A 291 1.12 -0.46 3.49
C TRP A 291 2.63 -0.69 3.29
N GLY A 292 3.22 -1.60 4.06
CA GLY A 292 4.61 -2.02 3.92
C GLY A 292 4.89 -2.71 2.59
N CYS A 293 4.02 -3.61 2.14
CA CYS A 293 4.13 -4.26 0.81
C CYS A 293 4.03 -3.23 -0.33
N TRP A 294 3.11 -2.28 -0.25
CA TRP A 294 3.00 -1.20 -1.23
C TRP A 294 4.22 -0.27 -1.22
N GLY A 295 4.74 0.08 -0.05
CA GLY A 295 5.96 0.88 0.10
C GLY A 295 7.19 0.19 -0.50
N MET A 296 7.35 -1.11 -0.23
CA MET A 296 8.45 -1.92 -0.78
C MET A 296 8.35 -2.07 -2.30
N GLY A 297 7.13 -2.23 -2.84
CA GLY A 297 6.88 -2.22 -4.28
C GLY A 297 7.23 -0.88 -4.94
N GLY A 298 6.86 0.23 -4.29
CA GLY A 298 7.19 1.58 -4.76
C GLY A 298 8.70 1.85 -4.80
N LEU A 299 9.42 1.47 -3.74
CA LEU A 299 10.88 1.59 -3.67
C LEU A 299 11.58 0.74 -4.74
N GLY A 300 11.09 -0.48 -4.99
CA GLY A 300 11.59 -1.35 -6.06
C GLY A 300 11.41 -0.73 -7.44
N ALA A 301 10.21 -0.21 -7.74
CA ALA A 301 9.93 0.45 -9.01
C ALA A 301 10.78 1.72 -9.21
N PHE A 302 10.94 2.52 -8.17
CA PHE A 302 11.80 3.71 -8.20
C PHE A 302 13.27 3.33 -8.43
N GLY A 303 13.77 2.28 -7.76
CA GLY A 303 15.12 1.75 -7.97
C GLY A 303 15.36 1.28 -9.40
N LEU A 304 14.40 0.54 -9.99
CA LEU A 304 14.48 0.10 -11.39
C LEU A 304 14.49 1.28 -12.36
N LEU A 305 13.63 2.28 -12.16
CA LEU A 305 13.62 3.50 -12.98
C LEU A 305 14.93 4.28 -12.87
N SER A 306 15.48 4.40 -11.67
CA SER A 306 16.78 5.03 -11.42
C SER A 306 17.92 4.30 -12.14
N LEU A 307 17.94 2.96 -12.09
CA LEU A 307 18.92 2.15 -12.80
C LEU A 307 18.83 2.30 -14.32
N VAL A 308 17.62 2.29 -14.88
CA VAL A 308 17.39 2.50 -16.32
C VAL A 308 17.86 3.90 -16.72
N TRP A 309 17.53 4.92 -15.93
CA TRP A 309 17.96 6.29 -16.17
C TRP A 309 19.47 6.43 -16.13
N ASN A 310 20.13 5.85 -15.12
CA ASN A 310 21.58 5.91 -14.95
C ASN A 310 22.29 5.23 -16.13
N ARG A 311 21.84 4.04 -16.55
CA ARG A 311 22.40 3.34 -17.73
C ARG A 311 22.24 4.15 -19.00
N ARG A 312 21.08 4.80 -19.19
CA ARG A 312 20.83 5.67 -20.34
C ARG A 312 21.75 6.89 -20.32
N LEU A 313 21.96 7.50 -19.16
CA LEU A 313 22.83 8.67 -19.00
C LEU A 313 24.28 8.32 -19.36
N THR A 314 24.79 7.19 -18.86
CA THR A 314 26.14 6.71 -19.20
C THR A 314 26.30 6.45 -20.69
N ALA A 315 25.29 5.86 -21.35
CA ALA A 315 25.31 5.60 -22.78
C ALA A 315 25.37 6.90 -23.59
N VAL A 316 24.58 7.91 -23.21
CA VAL A 316 24.57 9.22 -23.89
C VAL A 316 25.92 9.94 -23.74
N ILE A 317 26.53 9.90 -22.56
CA ILE A 317 27.85 10.52 -22.32
C ILE A 317 28.91 9.83 -23.19
N ARG A 318 28.90 8.50 -23.25
CA ARG A 318 29.86 7.74 -24.07
C ARG A 318 29.76 8.11 -25.56
N GLN A 319 28.54 8.22 -26.06
CA GLN A 319 28.28 8.60 -27.45
C GLN A 319 28.76 10.03 -27.76
N ARG A 320 28.62 10.97 -26.80
CA ARG A 320 29.16 12.33 -26.91
C ARG A 320 30.68 12.34 -26.99
N CYS A 321 31.35 11.64 -26.08
CA CYS A 321 32.82 11.58 -26.06
C CYS A 321 33.40 10.95 -27.32
N GLU A 322 32.77 9.91 -27.88
CA GLU A 322 33.21 9.29 -29.14
C GLU A 322 33.06 10.24 -30.33
N ALA A 323 31.94 10.98 -30.41
CA ALA A 323 31.73 11.97 -31.46
C ALA A 323 32.71 13.15 -31.38
N GLU A 324 32.96 13.66 -30.16
CA GLU A 324 33.95 14.73 -29.93
C GLU A 324 35.36 14.27 -30.31
N LYS A 325 35.74 13.04 -29.94
CA LYS A 325 37.04 12.46 -30.31
C LYS A 325 37.19 12.35 -31.84
N HIS A 326 36.17 11.86 -32.54
CA HIS A 326 36.22 11.71 -33.99
C HIS A 326 36.36 13.05 -34.72
N LEU A 327 35.66 14.09 -34.26
CA LEU A 327 35.81 15.47 -34.77
C LEU A 327 37.20 16.03 -34.47
N GLY A 328 37.72 15.81 -33.26
CA GLY A 328 39.08 16.22 -32.88
C GLY A 328 40.15 15.58 -33.75
N ASP A 329 40.05 14.26 -33.99
CA ASP A 329 40.99 13.51 -34.84
C ASP A 329 40.96 14.01 -36.30
N GLN A 330 39.78 14.34 -36.84
CA GLN A 330 39.65 14.92 -38.18
C GLN A 330 40.29 16.30 -38.29
N LEU A 331 40.10 17.17 -37.30
CA LEU A 331 40.71 18.50 -37.28
C LEU A 331 42.24 18.43 -37.14
N ALA A 332 42.76 17.53 -36.30
CA ALA A 332 44.20 17.33 -36.14
C ALA A 332 44.83 16.84 -37.45
N PHE A 333 44.18 15.90 -38.15
CA PHE A 333 44.63 15.40 -39.45
C PHE A 333 44.65 16.51 -40.52
N GLN A 334 43.62 17.35 -40.58
CA GLN A 334 43.56 18.47 -41.53
C GLN A 334 44.70 19.47 -41.31
N HIS A 335 44.97 19.86 -40.06
CA HIS A 335 46.10 20.74 -39.74
C HIS A 335 47.44 20.10 -40.11
N ALA A 336 47.64 18.82 -39.80
CA ALA A 336 48.87 18.10 -40.12
C ALA A 336 49.13 18.02 -41.65
N LEU A 337 48.09 17.81 -42.45
CA LEU A 337 48.20 17.80 -43.91
C LEU A 337 48.67 19.16 -44.46
N ILE A 338 48.12 20.24 -43.92
CA ILE A 338 48.43 21.60 -44.36
C ILE A 338 49.86 21.99 -43.95
N ASP A 339 50.26 21.68 -42.71
CA ASP A 339 51.60 21.95 -42.18
C ASP A 339 52.72 21.13 -42.84
N ALA A 340 52.41 19.94 -43.36
CA ALA A 340 53.37 19.12 -44.10
C ALA A 340 53.65 19.63 -45.53
N MET A 341 52.86 20.58 -46.05
CA MET A 341 53.10 21.13 -47.39
C MET A 341 54.36 22.00 -47.41
N PRO A 342 55.32 21.76 -48.32
CA PRO A 342 56.59 22.49 -48.35
C PRO A 342 56.43 23.95 -48.79
N ASP A 343 55.43 24.23 -49.63
CA ASP A 343 55.15 25.58 -50.12
C ASP A 343 54.25 26.35 -49.14
N PRO A 344 54.47 27.67 -48.94
CA PRO A 344 53.57 28.53 -48.20
C PRO A 344 52.13 28.50 -48.74
N VAL A 345 51.18 28.20 -47.84
CA VAL A 345 49.73 28.19 -48.12
C VAL A 345 48.98 28.98 -47.05
N PHE A 346 47.98 29.73 -47.49
CA PHE A 346 47.12 30.56 -46.66
C PHE A 346 45.67 30.51 -47.10
N VAL A 347 44.76 30.71 -46.15
CA VAL A 347 43.34 30.93 -46.38
C VAL A 347 42.96 32.28 -45.81
N ARG A 348 42.26 33.09 -46.59
CA ARG A 348 41.69 34.37 -46.17
C ARG A 348 40.17 34.36 -46.28
N ASP A 349 39.48 35.07 -45.39
CA ASP A 349 38.03 35.21 -45.41
C ASP A 349 37.56 36.20 -46.49
N LEU A 350 36.24 36.44 -46.57
CA LEU A 350 35.60 37.38 -47.49
C LEU A 350 36.04 38.85 -47.30
N GLN A 351 36.67 39.18 -46.18
CA GLN A 351 37.21 40.51 -45.89
C GLN A 351 38.73 40.57 -46.14
N GLY A 352 39.35 39.49 -46.62
CA GLY A 352 40.79 39.40 -46.84
C GLY A 352 41.62 39.19 -45.57
N ARG A 353 40.99 38.85 -44.44
CA ARG A 353 41.68 38.56 -43.17
C ARG A 353 42.23 37.15 -43.17
N LEU A 354 43.39 36.93 -42.57
CA LEU A 354 44.01 35.62 -42.51
C LEU A 354 43.21 34.67 -41.57
N VAL A 355 42.67 33.59 -42.12
CA VAL A 355 41.89 32.59 -41.38
C VAL A 355 42.77 31.40 -40.98
N MET A 356 43.70 31.00 -41.84
CA MET A 356 44.60 29.86 -41.62
C MET A 356 45.86 30.03 -42.47
N CYS A 357 46.98 29.51 -42.02
CA CYS A 357 48.17 29.33 -42.84
C CYS A 357 48.95 28.10 -42.38
N ASN A 358 49.76 27.52 -43.26
CA ASN A 358 50.65 26.42 -42.88
C ASN A 358 51.95 26.93 -42.26
N ARG A 359 52.68 26.01 -41.64
CA ARG A 359 54.03 26.25 -41.11
C ARG A 359 55.00 26.88 -42.13
N SER A 360 54.99 26.47 -43.39
CA SER A 360 55.85 27.08 -44.42
C SER A 360 55.55 28.56 -44.66
N TYR A 361 54.29 29.00 -44.54
CA TYR A 361 53.91 30.41 -44.63
C TYR A 361 54.44 31.23 -43.44
N GLU A 362 54.35 30.68 -42.23
CA GLU A 362 54.95 31.28 -41.03
C GLU A 362 56.47 31.48 -41.20
N GLU A 363 57.17 30.44 -41.63
CA GLU A 363 58.62 30.45 -41.82
C GLU A 363 59.04 31.40 -42.95
N ALA A 364 58.35 31.38 -44.10
CA ALA A 364 58.68 32.20 -45.26
C ALA A 364 58.49 33.70 -45.03
N LEU A 365 57.54 34.10 -44.19
CA LEU A 365 57.27 35.49 -43.82
C LEU A 365 57.86 35.88 -42.45
N SER A 366 58.46 34.92 -41.73
CA SER A 366 58.99 35.11 -40.37
C SER A 366 57.95 35.68 -39.39
N ILE A 367 56.75 35.09 -39.39
CA ILE A 367 55.62 35.47 -38.54
C ILE A 367 55.03 34.26 -37.81
N ARG A 368 54.28 34.48 -36.73
CA ARG A 368 53.53 33.44 -36.02
C ARG A 368 52.03 33.63 -36.24
N PHE A 369 51.33 32.58 -36.66
CA PHE A 369 49.90 32.58 -37.00
C PHE A 369 49.05 33.17 -35.88
N GLU A 370 49.31 32.80 -34.63
CA GLU A 370 48.63 33.30 -33.43
C GLU A 370 48.62 34.84 -33.33
N GLN A 371 49.64 35.52 -33.88
CA GLN A 371 49.77 36.98 -33.83
C GLN A 371 49.09 37.69 -35.01
N VAL A 372 48.82 36.96 -36.09
CA VAL A 372 48.38 37.50 -37.38
C VAL A 372 47.02 37.00 -37.84
N GLN A 373 46.45 36.01 -37.15
CA GLN A 373 45.10 35.50 -37.40
C GLN A 373 44.06 36.62 -37.27
N GLY A 374 43.13 36.69 -38.21
CA GLY A 374 42.08 37.71 -38.28
C GLY A 374 42.54 39.08 -38.77
N ARG A 375 43.83 39.26 -39.12
CA ARG A 375 44.37 40.53 -39.62
C ARG A 375 44.48 40.58 -41.14
N LEU A 376 44.38 41.78 -41.69
CA LEU A 376 44.60 42.05 -43.11
C LEU A 376 46.09 42.02 -43.44
N LEU A 377 46.45 41.76 -44.70
CA LEU A 377 47.85 41.59 -45.11
C LEU A 377 48.71 42.83 -44.85
N PHE A 378 48.13 44.04 -44.97
CA PHE A 378 48.82 45.31 -44.72
C PHE A 378 48.77 45.78 -43.26
N GLU A 379 47.96 45.14 -42.40
CA GLU A 379 47.94 45.38 -40.95
C GLU A 379 49.05 44.62 -40.21
N VAL A 380 49.70 43.69 -40.92
CA VAL A 380 50.78 42.86 -40.42
C VAL A 380 52.07 43.28 -41.10
N ASP A 381 53.11 43.47 -40.29
CA ASP A 381 54.45 43.80 -40.79
C ASP A 381 55.17 42.56 -41.35
N ALA A 382 54.56 41.88 -42.32
CA ALA A 382 55.06 40.66 -42.97
C ALA A 382 55.68 40.92 -44.36
N LEU A 383 55.14 41.91 -45.08
CA LEU A 383 55.60 42.34 -46.41
C LEU A 383 55.73 43.87 -46.42
N PRO A 384 56.57 44.45 -47.31
CA PRO A 384 56.56 45.90 -47.55
C PRO A 384 55.14 46.39 -47.82
N GLU A 385 54.76 47.53 -47.22
CA GLU A 385 53.38 48.02 -47.23
C GLU A 385 52.79 48.15 -48.64
N ALA A 386 53.59 48.61 -49.61
CA ALA A 386 53.20 48.70 -51.01
C ALA A 386 52.83 47.33 -51.61
N THR A 387 53.63 46.29 -51.34
CA THR A 387 53.37 44.92 -51.78
C THR A 387 52.14 44.35 -51.09
N ALA A 388 52.00 44.59 -49.79
CA ALA A 388 50.89 44.08 -48.97
C ALA A 388 49.53 44.66 -49.41
N ARG A 389 49.47 45.98 -49.66
CA ARG A 389 48.26 46.66 -50.18
C ARG A 389 47.91 46.18 -51.59
N MET A 390 48.89 46.14 -52.49
CA MET A 390 48.68 45.65 -53.87
C MET A 390 48.09 44.23 -53.87
N LEU A 391 48.67 43.30 -53.10
CA LEU A 391 48.16 41.94 -53.02
C LEU A 391 46.78 41.86 -52.38
N HIS A 392 46.49 42.68 -51.37
CA HIS A 392 45.17 42.73 -50.76
C HIS A 392 44.11 43.18 -51.76
N ASP A 393 44.35 44.28 -52.48
CA ASP A 393 43.43 44.80 -53.49
C ASP A 393 43.18 43.77 -54.59
N GLU A 394 44.23 43.06 -55.04
CA GLU A 394 44.10 41.95 -55.97
C GLU A 394 43.25 40.79 -55.43
N PHE A 395 43.42 40.41 -54.16
CA PHE A 395 42.60 39.37 -53.53
C PHE A 395 41.12 39.79 -53.45
N MET A 396 40.85 41.05 -53.13
CA MET A 396 39.48 41.57 -53.08
C MET A 396 38.83 41.56 -54.46
N VAL A 397 39.54 42.02 -55.50
CA VAL A 397 39.07 41.93 -56.90
C VAL A 397 38.78 40.48 -57.29
N GLN A 398 39.68 39.56 -56.93
CA GLN A 398 39.52 38.14 -57.23
C GLN A 398 38.31 37.49 -56.53
N MET A 399 38.02 37.88 -55.29
CA MET A 399 36.82 37.41 -54.59
C MET A 399 35.53 37.90 -55.28
N HIS A 400 35.56 39.09 -55.91
CA HIS A 400 34.44 39.61 -56.69
C HIS A 400 34.28 38.90 -58.04
N THR A 401 35.38 38.68 -58.79
CA THR A 401 35.32 38.02 -60.11
C THR A 401 35.14 36.51 -60.02
N ARG A 402 35.50 35.89 -58.88
CA ARG A 402 35.47 34.44 -58.63
C ARG A 402 36.33 33.62 -59.58
N GLU A 403 37.31 34.25 -60.22
CA GLU A 403 38.23 33.58 -61.13
C GLU A 403 39.49 33.11 -60.39
N ALA A 404 39.97 31.90 -60.71
CA ALA A 404 41.25 31.43 -60.23
C ALA A 404 42.39 32.21 -60.91
N ARG A 405 43.43 32.55 -60.15
CA ARG A 405 44.57 33.33 -60.67
C ARG A 405 45.87 32.57 -60.40
N PHE A 406 46.66 32.45 -61.46
CA PHE A 406 47.96 31.80 -61.45
C PHE A 406 48.95 32.76 -62.12
N SER A 407 50.01 33.15 -61.42
CA SER A 407 50.94 34.17 -61.92
C SER A 407 52.38 33.91 -61.49
N LYS A 408 53.31 34.08 -62.43
CA LYS A 408 54.75 34.19 -62.13
C LYS A 408 55.07 35.67 -61.97
N ARG A 409 55.60 36.06 -60.80
CA ARG A 409 55.89 37.48 -60.49
C ARG A 409 57.09 37.63 -59.57
N GLN A 410 57.71 38.79 -59.61
CA GLN A 410 58.67 39.20 -58.59
C GLN A 410 57.92 39.98 -57.52
N LEU A 411 58.01 39.52 -56.27
CA LEU A 411 57.49 40.24 -55.12
C LEU A 411 58.63 40.68 -54.21
N ALA A 412 58.53 41.90 -53.67
CA ALA A 412 59.43 42.36 -52.64
C ALA A 412 59.02 41.75 -51.30
N PHE A 413 59.86 40.86 -50.77
CA PHE A 413 59.77 40.40 -49.38
C PHE A 413 60.72 41.21 -48.51
N LYS A 414 60.57 41.14 -47.19
CA LYS A 414 61.54 41.76 -46.26
C LYS A 414 62.96 41.21 -46.41
N SER A 415 63.09 39.96 -46.84
CA SER A 415 64.36 39.31 -47.16
C SER A 415 64.96 39.73 -48.52
N GLY A 416 64.30 40.63 -49.27
CA GLY A 416 64.66 41.02 -50.64
C GLY A 416 63.66 40.55 -51.70
N PRO A 417 63.83 40.98 -52.96
CA PRO A 417 62.96 40.58 -54.06
C PRO A 417 63.13 39.10 -54.40
N LYS A 418 62.02 38.35 -54.47
CA LYS A 418 61.99 36.94 -54.85
C LYS A 418 61.11 36.73 -56.07
N ALA A 419 61.54 35.87 -56.99
CA ALA A 419 60.68 35.40 -58.07
C ALA A 419 59.83 34.25 -57.57
N ILE A 420 58.52 34.44 -57.55
CA ILE A 420 57.57 33.44 -57.07
C ILE A 420 56.56 33.04 -58.14
N TYR A 421 56.12 31.80 -58.08
CA TYR A 421 54.89 31.37 -58.72
C TYR A 421 53.78 31.37 -57.68
N GLN A 422 52.81 32.26 -57.83
CA GLN A 422 51.69 32.38 -56.90
C GLN A 422 50.40 31.89 -57.54
N TRP A 423 49.64 31.13 -56.78
CA TRP A 423 48.31 30.66 -57.14
C TRP A 423 47.31 31.07 -56.07
N THR A 424 46.13 31.49 -56.49
CA THR A 424 45.03 31.86 -55.62
C THR A 424 43.72 31.40 -56.24
N VAL A 425 42.87 30.75 -55.44
CA VAL A 425 41.58 30.19 -55.86
C VAL A 425 40.49 30.58 -54.85
N PRO A 426 39.27 30.89 -55.31
CA PRO A 426 38.14 31.08 -54.41
C PRO A 426 37.79 29.78 -53.66
N PHE A 427 37.59 29.86 -52.34
CA PHE A 427 37.22 28.75 -51.47
C PHE A 427 35.74 28.82 -51.11
N TYR A 428 35.03 27.69 -51.22
CA TYR A 428 33.59 27.57 -50.98
C TYR A 428 33.31 26.61 -49.82
N SER A 429 32.25 26.86 -49.05
CA SER A 429 31.75 25.87 -48.07
C SER A 429 30.98 24.74 -48.75
N ALA A 430 30.68 23.69 -47.99
CA ALA A 430 29.94 22.51 -48.46
C ALA A 430 28.55 22.82 -49.05
N ASP A 431 27.99 23.98 -48.74
CA ASP A 431 26.72 24.53 -49.25
C ASP A 431 26.88 25.36 -50.55
N GLY A 432 28.10 25.43 -51.11
CA GLY A 432 28.39 26.17 -52.34
C GLY A 432 28.54 27.69 -52.16
N GLN A 433 28.48 28.20 -50.93
CA GLN A 433 28.69 29.62 -50.67
C GLN A 433 30.18 29.98 -50.66
N LEU A 434 30.53 31.12 -51.27
CA LEU A 434 31.90 31.62 -51.24
C LEU A 434 32.27 31.95 -49.78
N ARG A 435 33.36 31.36 -49.28
CA ARG A 435 33.86 31.56 -47.92
C ARG A 435 35.12 32.40 -47.86
N GLY A 436 35.85 32.50 -48.95
CA GLY A 436 37.08 33.27 -48.99
C GLY A 436 38.01 32.84 -50.12
N LEU A 437 39.31 32.91 -49.88
CA LEU A 437 40.35 32.68 -50.87
C LEU A 437 41.45 31.79 -50.28
N LEU A 438 41.74 30.69 -50.96
CA LEU A 438 42.87 29.80 -50.68
C LEU A 438 43.99 30.17 -51.65
N GLY A 439 45.20 30.35 -51.15
CA GLY A 439 46.33 30.68 -52.00
C GLY A 439 47.62 30.14 -51.46
N GLY A 440 48.60 30.05 -52.33
CA GLY A 440 49.96 29.70 -51.97
C GLY A 440 50.95 30.23 -52.98
N TRP A 441 52.23 30.13 -52.64
CA TRP A 441 53.29 30.44 -53.59
C TRP A 441 54.47 29.50 -53.45
N THR A 442 55.17 29.30 -54.55
CA THR A 442 56.41 28.55 -54.65
C THR A 442 57.53 29.51 -55.05
N ASP A 443 58.65 29.48 -54.36
CA ASP A 443 59.85 30.23 -54.77
C ASP A 443 60.45 29.57 -56.02
N ILE A 444 60.54 30.33 -57.13
CA ILE A 444 61.11 29.85 -58.40
C ILE A 444 62.48 30.45 -58.69
N SER A 445 63.07 31.15 -57.72
CA SER A 445 64.37 31.83 -57.87
C SER A 445 65.51 30.84 -58.14
N GLN A 446 65.43 29.61 -57.61
CA GLN A 446 66.45 28.55 -57.80
C GLN A 446 66.15 27.59 -58.97
N ARG A 447 64.92 27.56 -59.52
CA ARG A 447 64.57 26.63 -60.63
C ARG A 447 65.14 27.04 -61.99
N ARG A 448 65.72 28.23 -62.12
CA ARG A 448 66.34 28.69 -63.39
C ARG A 448 67.68 28.01 -63.70
N THR A 449 68.28 27.29 -62.75
CA THR A 449 69.63 26.70 -62.90
C THR A 449 69.67 25.29 -63.51
N GLU A 450 68.53 24.60 -63.69
CA GLU A 450 68.50 23.18 -64.16
C GLU A 450 67.99 22.97 -65.59
N SER A 451 67.63 24.01 -66.35
CA SER A 451 67.12 23.88 -67.74
C SER A 451 68.12 24.25 -68.85
N GLY A 452 69.42 24.11 -68.58
CA GLY A 452 70.50 24.32 -69.54
C GLY A 452 71.29 23.04 -69.82
N CYS A 453 70.65 21.99 -70.35
CA CYS A 453 71.36 20.80 -70.83
C CYS A 453 71.75 21.02 -72.31
N GLN A 454 73.02 21.32 -72.55
CA GLN A 454 73.66 21.28 -73.87
C GLN A 454 73.81 19.81 -74.30
N CYS A 455 73.29 19.46 -75.48
CA CYS A 455 73.62 18.20 -76.14
C CYS A 455 75.02 18.32 -76.80
N PRO A 456 75.95 17.40 -76.56
CA PRO A 456 77.14 17.24 -77.41
C PRO A 456 76.79 16.42 -78.66
N HIS A 457 77.55 16.70 -79.73
CA HIS A 457 77.47 16.12 -81.08
C HIS A 457 77.37 14.60 -81.17
#